data_AF-A0A2W4MGN0-F1
#
_entry.id   AF-A0A2W4MGN0-F1
#
_cell.length_a   1.000
_cell.length_b   1.000
_cell.length_c   1.000
_cell.angle_alpha   90.00
_cell.angle_beta   90.00
_cell.angle_gamma   90.00
#
_symmetry.space_group_name_H-M   'P 1'
#
loop_
_entity.id
_entity.type
_entity.pdbx_description
1 polymer ?
#
loop_
_entity_poly.entity_id
_entity_poly.type
_entity_poly.pdbx_seq_one_letter_code
_entity_poly.pdbx_strand_id
1 'polypeptide(L)'
;MPPCCVPAAQRIVGTSRACARGPPDTITVSPRGGILICEDGSGQGVDGERTCGARLVGIDARGDSFVFAENDMLIDRPIAGKPLIP
;
A
#
# COMPACT_ATOMS: atom_id res chain seq x y z
N MET A 1 -26.44 -11.32 -17.13
CA MET A 1 -25.02 -10.91 -17.06
C MET A 1 -24.44 -11.52 -15.80
N PRO A 2 -23.42 -12.41 -15.86
CA PRO A 2 -22.81 -12.94 -14.64
C PRO A 2 -21.88 -11.87 -14.02
N PRO A 3 -21.80 -11.77 -12.69
CA PRO A 3 -20.90 -10.84 -12.03
C PRO A 3 -19.45 -11.25 -12.30
N CYS A 4 -18.62 -10.27 -12.69
CA CYS A 4 -17.18 -10.40 -12.82
C CYS A 4 -16.58 -10.64 -11.43
N CYS A 5 -16.47 -11.90 -11.01
CA CYS A 5 -15.68 -12.30 -9.86
C CYS A 5 -14.21 -12.34 -10.27
N VAL A 6 -13.50 -11.22 -10.13
CA VAL A 6 -12.04 -11.23 -10.12
C VAL A 6 -11.57 -11.71 -8.74
N PRO A 7 -10.82 -12.81 -8.64
CA PRO A 7 -10.28 -13.26 -7.37
C PRO A 7 -9.18 -12.29 -6.92
N ALA A 8 -9.41 -11.58 -5.81
CA ALA A 8 -8.40 -10.77 -5.15
C ALA A 8 -7.38 -11.70 -4.47
N ALA A 9 -6.47 -12.27 -5.25
CA ALA A 9 -5.29 -12.94 -4.71
C ALA A 9 -4.19 -11.89 -4.51
N GLN A 10 -4.14 -11.29 -3.33
CA GLN A 10 -2.98 -10.54 -2.88
C GLN A 10 -2.50 -11.15 -1.58
N ARG A 11 -1.27 -11.66 -1.56
CA ARG A 11 -0.60 -12.16 -0.36
C ARG A 11 -0.35 -10.95 0.55
N ILE A 12 -1.26 -10.73 1.50
CA ILE A 12 -1.18 -9.68 2.49
C ILE A 12 -0.22 -10.15 3.58
N VAL A 13 0.94 -9.51 3.67
CA VAL A 13 1.86 -9.64 4.82
C VAL A 13 1.63 -8.40 5.67
N GLY A 14 0.94 -8.56 6.80
CA GLY A 14 0.77 -7.47 7.77
C GLY A 14 2.06 -7.30 8.57
N THR A 15 2.80 -6.22 8.32
CA THR A 15 3.96 -5.81 9.10
C THR A 15 3.55 -4.72 10.10
N SER A 16 3.91 -4.87 11.36
CA SER A 16 3.62 -3.89 12.43
C SER A 16 4.83 -3.01 12.73
N ARG A 17 5.44 -2.39 11.70
CA ARG A 17 6.53 -1.43 11.90
C ARG A 17 5.97 -0.04 12.18
N ALA A 18 6.45 0.59 13.26
CA ALA A 18 6.09 1.96 13.61
C ALA A 18 6.77 2.94 12.63
N CYS A 19 5.99 3.49 11.70
CA CYS A 19 6.42 4.51 10.75
C CYS A 19 5.37 5.62 10.68
N ALA A 20 5.82 6.86 10.62
CA ALA A 20 4.93 8.00 10.39
C ALA A 20 4.24 7.87 9.03
N ARG A 21 2.97 8.29 8.95
CA ARG A 21 2.13 8.13 7.76
C ARG A 21 2.63 9.03 6.63
N GLY A 22 2.71 8.48 5.43
CA GLY A 22 2.95 9.24 4.20
C GLY A 22 1.70 10.02 3.77
N PRO A 23 1.83 10.98 2.86
CA PRO A 23 0.68 11.68 2.29
C PRO A 23 -0.22 10.68 1.54
N PRO A 24 -1.56 10.87 1.56
CA PRO A 24 -2.47 10.01 0.81
C PRO A 24 -2.50 10.39 -0.68
N ASP A 25 -2.39 9.41 -1.57
CA ASP A 25 -2.61 9.60 -3.01
C ASP A 25 -4.06 9.28 -3.38
N THR A 26 -4.39 7.99 -3.29
CA THR A 26 -5.60 7.41 -3.85
C THR A 26 -6.39 6.68 -2.78
N ILE A 27 -7.72 6.72 -2.90
CA ILE A 27 -8.66 6.05 -2.00
C ILE A 27 -9.49 5.06 -2.81
N THR A 28 -9.70 3.86 -2.27
CA THR A 28 -10.61 2.84 -2.82
C THR A 28 -11.59 2.38 -1.75
N VAL A 29 -12.83 2.15 -2.18
CA VAL A 29 -13.90 1.60 -1.34
C VAL A 29 -14.25 0.21 -1.86
N SER A 30 -14.16 -0.78 -0.99
CA SER A 30 -14.60 -2.14 -1.25
C SER A 30 -16.13 -2.21 -1.30
N PRO A 31 -16.75 -3.10 -2.11
CA PRO A 31 -18.18 -3.39 -2.05
C PRO A 31 -18.67 -3.83 -0.66
N ARG A 32 -17.75 -4.28 0.21
CA ARG A 32 -18.02 -4.63 1.61
C ARG A 32 -17.95 -3.44 2.57
N GLY A 33 -17.76 -2.22 2.06
CA GLY A 33 -17.68 -0.99 2.86
C GLY A 33 -16.30 -0.68 3.46
N GLY A 34 -15.26 -1.47 3.15
CA GLY A 34 -13.90 -1.20 3.63
C GLY A 34 -13.21 -0.09 2.82
N ILE A 35 -12.49 0.79 3.50
CA ILE A 35 -11.71 1.88 2.87
C ILE A 35 -10.22 1.51 2.89
N LEU A 36 -9.57 1.68 1.75
CA LEU A 36 -8.12 1.54 1.60
C LEU A 36 -7.54 2.83 1.01
N ILE A 37 -6.43 3.29 1.59
CA ILE A 37 -5.69 4.48 1.18
C ILE A 37 -4.29 4.04 0.73
N CYS A 38 -3.85 4.51 -0.43
CA CYS A 38 -2.47 4.37 -0.88
C CYS A 38 -1.65 5.56 -0.40
N GLU A 39 -0.51 5.33 0.24
CA GLU A 39 0.45 6.40 0.53
C GLU A 39 1.23 6.78 -0.74
N ASP A 40 1.37 8.07 -1.01
CA ASP A 40 2.27 8.64 -2.03
C ASP A 40 3.66 8.88 -1.43
N GLY A 41 4.50 7.85 -1.43
CA GLY A 41 5.87 8.02 -0.96
C GLY A 41 6.72 6.80 -1.23
N SER A 42 8.04 7.00 -1.31
CA SER A 42 9.03 5.94 -1.54
C SER A 42 9.29 5.05 -0.31
N GLY A 43 8.43 5.11 0.71
CA GLY A 43 8.71 4.62 2.06
C GLY A 43 9.48 5.63 2.92
N GLN A 44 9.62 5.34 4.21
CA GLN A 44 10.43 6.19 5.09
C GLN A 44 11.84 5.63 5.24
N GLY A 45 12.79 6.54 5.36
CA GLY A 45 14.16 6.23 5.74
C GLY A 45 14.66 7.21 6.78
N VAL A 46 15.59 6.73 7.62
CA VAL A 46 16.34 7.54 8.59
C VAL A 46 17.80 7.37 8.23
N ASP A 47 18.54 8.48 8.14
CA ASP A 47 19.97 8.48 7.81
C ASP A 47 20.33 7.74 6.50
N GLY A 48 19.42 7.76 5.52
CA GLY A 48 19.60 7.10 4.23
C GLY A 48 19.30 5.60 4.21
N GLU A 49 18.96 5.00 5.36
CA GLU A 49 18.53 3.60 5.46
C GLU A 49 16.99 3.52 5.45
N ARG A 50 16.44 2.61 4.65
CA ARG A 50 14.99 2.40 4.58
C ARG A 50 14.51 1.74 5.87
N THR A 51 13.61 2.43 6.58
CA THR A 51 12.98 1.94 7.80
C THR A 51 11.60 1.31 7.53
N CYS A 52 10.91 1.77 6.48
CA CYS A 52 9.69 1.14 5.95
C CYS A 52 9.45 1.47 4.48
N GLY A 53 8.66 0.66 3.80
CA GLY A 53 8.16 0.95 2.46
C GLY A 53 6.90 1.80 2.41
N ALA A 54 6.46 2.12 1.19
CA ALA A 54 5.13 2.66 0.93
C ALA A 54 4.05 1.69 1.42
N ARG A 55 2.95 2.20 2.00
CA ARG A 55 1.91 1.36 2.59
C ARG A 55 0.54 1.55 1.95
N LEU A 56 -0.25 0.50 2.07
CA LEU A 56 -1.70 0.54 1.97
C LEU A 56 -2.27 0.60 3.39
N VAL A 57 -3.07 1.62 3.65
CA VAL A 57 -3.64 1.90 4.96
C VAL A 57 -5.14 1.63 4.91
N GLY A 58 -5.60 0.73 5.78
CA GLY A 58 -7.04 0.49 5.96
C GLY A 58 -7.61 1.44 7.01
N ILE A 59 -8.88 1.80 6.84
CA ILE A 59 -9.69 2.44 7.88
C ILE A 59 -10.76 1.45 8.34
N ASP A 60 -10.84 1.21 9.65
CA ASP A 60 -11.83 0.32 10.23
C ASP A 60 -13.18 1.01 10.48
N ALA A 61 -14.16 0.26 10.97
CA ALA A 61 -15.51 0.77 11.22
C ALA A 61 -15.59 1.84 12.33
N ARG A 62 -14.54 1.99 13.15
CA ARG A 62 -14.43 3.01 14.20
C ARG A 62 -13.74 4.28 13.68
N GLY A 63 -13.21 4.25 12.46
CA GLY A 63 -12.38 5.32 11.92
C GLY A 63 -10.90 5.18 12.29
N ASP A 64 -10.51 4.08 12.93
CA ASP A 64 -9.12 3.82 13.27
C ASP A 64 -8.36 3.33 12.04
N SER A 65 -7.09 3.71 11.96
CA SER A 65 -6.24 3.36 10.82
C SER A 65 -5.30 2.20 11.16
N PHE A 66 -5.10 1.31 10.20
CA PHE A 66 -4.19 0.17 10.34
C PHE A 66 -3.38 -0.04 9.06
N VAL A 67 -2.19 -0.64 9.17
CA VAL A 67 -1.39 -1.01 8.00
C VAL A 67 -1.97 -2.29 7.42
N PHE A 68 -2.52 -2.19 6.21
CA PHE A 68 -3.05 -3.33 5.48
C PHE A 68 -1.93 -4.08 4.76
N ALA A 69 -1.03 -3.35 4.10
CA ALA A 69 0.15 -3.92 3.45
C ALA A 69 1.29 -2.89 3.42
N GLU A 70 2.52 -3.37 3.41
CA GLU A 70 3.73 -2.58 3.21
C GLU A 70 4.49 -3.17 2.02
N ASN A 71 4.96 -2.31 1.12
CA ASN A 71 5.93 -2.74 0.12
C ASN A 71 7.25 -3.08 0.86
N ASP A 72 7.78 -4.29 0.69
CA ASP A 72 9.07 -4.70 1.27
C ASP A 72 10.16 -4.86 0.20
N MET A 73 9.84 -4.52 -1.05
CA MET A 73 10.80 -4.57 -2.15
C MET A 73 11.37 -3.19 -2.43
N LEU A 74 12.69 -3.12 -2.64
CA LEU A 74 13.36 -1.94 -3.17
C LEU A 74 13.36 -2.05 -4.70
N ILE A 75 12.79 -1.04 -5.37
CA ILE A 75 12.80 -0.94 -6.83
C ILE A 75 13.78 0.18 -7.17
N ASP A 76 15.06 -0.17 -7.30
CA ASP A 76 16.18 0.75 -7.56
C ASP A 76 16.48 0.93 -9.06
N ARG A 77 15.81 0.15 -9.90
CA ARG A 77 15.96 0.14 -11.35
C ARG A 77 14.65 -0.26 -12.04
N PRO A 78 14.51 0.01 -13.35
CA PRO A 78 13.35 -0.42 -14.12
C PRO A 78 13.14 -1.93 -14.02
N ILE A 79 11.90 -2.33 -13.82
CA ILE A 79 11.51 -3.73 -13.91
C ILE A 79 11.52 -4.12 -15.39
N ALA A 80 12.15 -5.25 -15.73
CA ALA A 80 12.21 -5.74 -17.10
C ALA A 80 10.80 -5.79 -17.74
N GLY A 81 10.67 -5.17 -18.92
CA GLY A 81 9.39 -5.07 -19.64
C GLY A 81 8.42 -4.00 -19.11
N LYS A 82 8.80 -3.20 -18.12
CA LYS A 82 8.03 -2.04 -17.65
C LYS A 82 8.85 -0.76 -17.81
N PRO A 83 8.49 0.14 -18.75
CA PRO A 83 9.22 1.38 -18.95
C PRO A 83 9.22 2.24 -17.68
N LEU A 84 10.30 2.99 -17.48
CA LEU A 84 10.34 4.06 -16.48
C LEU A 84 9.25 5.07 -16.83
N ILE A 85 8.36 5.35 -15.89
CA ILE A 85 7.43 6.47 -16.00
C ILE A 85 8.27 7.73 -15.73
N PRO A 86 8.37 8.67 -16.70
CA PRO A 86 9.17 9.89 -16.55
C PRO A 86 8.70 10.81 -15.42
#